data_AF-A0A5E4R139-F1
#
_entry.id   AF-A0A5E4R139-F1
#
_cell.length_a   1.000
_cell.length_b   1.000
_cell.length_c   1.000
_cell.angle_alpha   90.00
_cell.angle_beta   90.00
_cell.angle_gamma   90.00
#
_symmetry.space_group_name_H-M   'P 1'
#
loop_
_entity.id
_entity.type
_entity.pdbx_description
1 polymer ?
#
loop_
_entity_poly.entity_id
_entity_poly.type
_entity_poly.pdbx_seq_one_letter_code
_entity_poly.pdbx_strand_id
1 'polypeptide(L)'
;MNTTARRTCPLTSTKSISSNRSAWWGPELERLRGKVRKLFNRAKNTRAPDDWDAYKQAQYRFKKRIRDRKREGWRRFCTSIESTNQAAKVKNILSRDPERDLGWLKKSDGTYTKSDTETCELLLKTHFPGCRITTSRGTRRRRVAHRTGRIGLQLIGW
;
A
#
# COMPACT_ATOMS: atom_id res chain seq x y z
N MET A 1 -40.50 -27.96 9.77
CA MET A 1 -39.46 -28.12 8.75
C MET A 1 -39.31 -26.80 8.02
N ASN A 2 -38.14 -26.17 8.12
CA ASN A 2 -38.02 -24.72 8.27
C ASN A 2 -37.43 -24.12 6.99
N THR A 3 -38.28 -23.74 6.03
CA THR A 3 -37.89 -23.29 4.68
C THR A 3 -37.57 -21.79 4.60
N THR A 4 -36.92 -21.20 5.62
CA THR A 4 -36.72 -19.73 5.69
C THR A 4 -35.31 -19.30 5.25
N ALA A 5 -34.33 -20.21 5.18
CA ALA A 5 -32.92 -19.83 4.96
C ALA A 5 -32.57 -19.41 3.52
N ARG A 6 -33.45 -19.64 2.53
CA ARG A 6 -33.10 -19.46 1.11
C ARG A 6 -33.35 -18.05 0.54
N ARG A 7 -34.02 -17.17 1.28
CA ARG A 7 -34.46 -15.85 0.79
C ARG A 7 -33.67 -14.66 1.34
N THR A 8 -32.79 -14.86 2.31
CA THR A 8 -32.12 -13.76 3.04
C THR A 8 -30.74 -13.39 2.48
N CYS A 9 -30.16 -14.22 1.62
CA CYS A 9 -28.82 -13.99 1.07
C CYS A 9 -28.93 -13.60 -0.40
N PRO A 10 -28.85 -12.32 -0.77
CA PRO A 10 -28.65 -11.96 -2.16
C PRO A 10 -27.31 -12.56 -2.57
N LEU A 11 -27.33 -13.51 -3.51
CA LEU A 11 -26.14 -13.98 -4.19
C LEU A 11 -25.59 -12.78 -4.97
N THR A 12 -24.78 -11.96 -4.32
CA THR A 12 -24.03 -10.91 -5.00
C THR A 12 -23.15 -11.64 -6.00
N SER A 13 -23.46 -11.51 -7.29
CA SER A 13 -22.60 -11.97 -8.37
C SER A 13 -21.24 -11.34 -8.15
N THR A 14 -20.31 -12.11 -7.59
CA THR A 14 -18.91 -11.72 -7.52
C THR A 14 -18.45 -11.71 -8.96
N LYS A 15 -18.36 -10.50 -9.53
CA LYS A 15 -17.81 -10.25 -10.86
C LYS A 15 -16.60 -11.16 -11.03
N SER A 16 -16.62 -11.98 -12.08
CA SER A 16 -15.69 -13.09 -12.23
C SER A 16 -14.25 -12.61 -12.04
N ILE A 17 -13.46 -13.41 -11.32
CA ILE A 17 -12.05 -13.18 -11.03
C ILE A 17 -11.23 -12.94 -12.31
N SER A 18 -11.74 -13.27 -13.50
CA SER A 18 -11.09 -13.00 -14.79
C SER A 18 -10.95 -11.50 -15.11
N SER A 19 -11.77 -10.63 -14.51
CA SER A 19 -11.63 -9.17 -14.57
C SER A 19 -10.47 -8.64 -13.70
N ASN A 20 -9.85 -9.49 -12.88
CA ASN A 20 -8.86 -9.11 -11.87
C ASN A 20 -7.40 -9.22 -12.35
N ARG A 21 -7.17 -9.32 -13.67
CA ARG A 21 -5.85 -8.94 -14.20
C ARG A 21 -5.72 -7.44 -13.94
N SER A 22 -4.80 -7.09 -13.03
CA SER A 22 -4.44 -5.71 -12.70
C SER A 22 -4.53 -4.84 -13.96
N ALA A 23 -5.44 -3.86 -13.98
CA ALA A 23 -5.74 -3.08 -15.20
C ALA A 23 -4.51 -2.37 -15.82
N TRP A 24 -3.43 -2.22 -15.04
CA TRP A 24 -2.15 -1.65 -15.45
C TRP A 24 -1.13 -2.70 -15.98
N TRP A 25 -1.41 -4.00 -15.88
CA TRP A 25 -0.58 -5.10 -16.40
C TRP A 25 -0.99 -5.44 -17.83
N GLY A 26 -0.10 -5.17 -18.79
CA GLY A 26 -0.35 -5.38 -20.21
C GLY A 26 0.71 -6.26 -20.89
N PRO A 27 0.47 -6.67 -22.15
CA PRO A 27 1.37 -7.53 -22.91
C PRO A 27 2.78 -6.95 -23.05
N GLU A 28 2.90 -5.62 -23.08
CA GLU A 28 4.19 -4.93 -23.10
C GLU A 28 5.03 -5.20 -21.84
N LEU A 29 4.41 -5.21 -20.65
CA LEU A 29 5.10 -5.50 -19.40
C LEU A 29 5.51 -6.97 -19.33
N GLU A 30 4.69 -7.89 -19.85
CA GLU A 30 5.06 -9.31 -19.94
C GLU A 30 6.28 -9.51 -20.85
N ARG A 31 6.30 -8.84 -22.01
CA ARG A 31 7.45 -8.85 -22.93
C ARG A 31 8.71 -8.32 -22.26
N LEU A 32 8.61 -7.20 -21.53
CA LEU A 32 9.75 -6.62 -20.81
C LEU A 32 10.22 -7.54 -19.67
N ARG A 33 9.30 -8.14 -18.92
CA ARG A 33 9.61 -9.13 -17.89
C ARG A 33 10.36 -10.32 -18.46
N GLY A 34 9.87 -10.89 -19.57
CA GLY A 34 10.54 -11.96 -20.28
C GLY A 34 11.95 -11.57 -20.76
N LYS A 35 12.12 -10.36 -21.30
CA LYS A 35 13.44 -9.84 -21.71
C LYS A 35 14.41 -9.72 -20.53
N VAL A 36 13.94 -9.20 -19.39
CA VAL A 36 14.75 -9.10 -18.17
C VAL A 36 15.22 -10.49 -17.72
N ARG A 37 14.31 -11.49 -17.70
CA ARG A 37 14.67 -12.86 -17.31
C ARG A 37 15.69 -13.49 -18.26
N LYS A 38 15.51 -13.32 -19.58
CA LYS A 38 16.46 -13.82 -20.58
C LYS A 38 17.86 -13.21 -20.39
N LEU A 39 17.96 -11.90 -20.21
CA LEU A 39 19.23 -11.21 -20.04
C LEU A 39 19.88 -11.53 -18.69
N PHE A 40 19.10 -11.71 -17.63
CA PHE A 40 19.62 -12.17 -16.35
C PHE A 40 20.25 -13.56 -16.46
N ASN A 41 19.54 -14.50 -17.09
CA ASN A 41 20.05 -15.86 -17.30
C ASN A 41 21.32 -15.85 -18.16
N ARG A 42 21.37 -15.02 -19.21
CA ARG A 42 22.56 -14.83 -20.04
C ARG A 42 23.74 -14.33 -19.20
N ALA A 43 23.57 -13.21 -18.49
CA ALA A 43 24.61 -12.63 -17.63
C ALA A 43 25.11 -13.60 -16.55
N LYS A 44 24.21 -14.42 -15.98
CA LYS A 44 24.58 -15.45 -15.01
C LYS A 44 25.47 -16.55 -15.63
N ASN A 45 25.19 -16.92 -16.88
CA ASN A 45 25.89 -18.01 -17.57
C ASN A 45 27.24 -17.56 -18.16
N THR A 46 27.28 -16.41 -18.84
CA THR A 46 28.50 -15.89 -19.49
C THR A 46 29.43 -15.17 -18.52
N ARG A 47 28.89 -14.62 -17.43
CA ARG A 47 29.62 -13.78 -16.45
C ARG A 47 30.34 -12.57 -17.06
N ALA A 48 29.99 -12.19 -18.29
CA ALA A 48 30.58 -11.04 -18.97
C ALA A 48 30.03 -9.72 -18.39
N PRO A 49 30.88 -8.70 -18.17
CA PRO A 49 30.44 -7.37 -17.72
C PRO A 49 29.35 -6.76 -18.61
N ASP A 50 29.51 -6.88 -19.93
CA ASP A 50 28.56 -6.33 -20.92
C ASP A 50 27.16 -6.95 -20.78
N ASP A 51 27.07 -8.25 -20.49
CA ASP A 51 25.81 -8.94 -20.30
C ASP A 51 25.10 -8.48 -19.01
N TRP A 52 25.88 -8.19 -17.95
CA TRP A 52 25.35 -7.59 -16.74
C TRP A 52 24.81 -6.19 -16.97
N ASP A 53 25.49 -5.37 -17.77
CA ASP A 53 25.03 -4.03 -18.10
C ASP A 53 23.78 -4.05 -18.98
N ALA A 54 23.71 -4.97 -19.95
CA ALA A 54 22.50 -5.23 -20.73
C ALA A 54 21.31 -5.62 -19.83
N TYR A 55 21.54 -6.49 -18.84
CA TYR A 55 20.54 -6.84 -17.84
C TYR A 55 20.09 -5.62 -17.01
N LYS A 56 21.02 -4.83 -16.47
CA LYS A 56 20.70 -3.62 -15.67
C LYS A 56 19.86 -2.63 -16.48
N GLN A 57 20.21 -2.39 -17.74
CA GLN A 57 19.45 -1.53 -18.64
C GLN A 57 18.03 -2.06 -18.88
N ALA A 58 17.88 -3.36 -19.14
CA ALA A 58 16.56 -3.98 -19.31
C ALA A 58 15.72 -3.91 -18.01
N GLN A 59 16.35 -4.14 -16.86
CA GLN A 59 15.71 -4.06 -15.55
C GLN A 59 15.23 -2.62 -15.27
N TYR A 60 16.06 -1.62 -15.57
CA TYR A 60 15.69 -0.21 -15.46
C TYR A 60 14.47 0.12 -16.33
N ARG A 61 14.49 -0.29 -17.61
CA ARG A 61 13.38 -0.07 -18.55
C ARG A 61 12.09 -0.70 -18.06
N PHE A 62 12.14 -1.94 -17.57
CA PHE A 62 10.98 -2.63 -16.99
C PHE A 62 10.43 -1.90 -15.76
N LYS A 63 11.28 -1.55 -14.79
CA LYS A 63 10.89 -0.81 -13.58
C LYS A 63 10.33 0.58 -13.91
N LYS A 64 10.93 1.29 -14.87
CA LYS A 64 10.40 2.57 -15.38
C LYS A 64 9.00 2.38 -15.95
N ARG A 65 8.81 1.40 -16.83
CA ARG A 65 7.52 1.16 -17.47
C ARG A 65 6.41 0.75 -16.50
N ILE A 66 6.73 -0.02 -15.46
CA ILE A 66 5.78 -0.31 -14.36
C ILE A 66 5.30 0.98 -13.70
N ARG A 67 6.22 1.89 -13.36
CA ARG A 67 5.88 3.17 -12.73
C ARG A 67 4.97 4.01 -13.64
N ASP A 68 5.31 4.05 -14.93
CA ASP A 68 4.54 4.80 -15.92
C ASP A 68 3.13 4.22 -16.10
N ARG A 69 2.99 2.90 -16.25
CA ARG A 69 1.69 2.22 -16.39
C ARG A 69 0.79 2.39 -15.17
N LYS A 70 1.36 2.34 -13.96
CA LYS A 70 0.61 2.61 -12.73
C LYS A 70 0.12 4.06 -12.67
N ARG A 71 0.98 5.02 -13.02
CA ARG A 71 0.62 6.44 -13.07
C ARG A 71 -0.45 6.71 -14.12
N GLU A 72 -0.31 6.11 -15.30
CA GLU A 72 -1.29 6.20 -16.38
C GLU A 72 -2.63 5.62 -15.95
N GLY A 73 -2.63 4.43 -15.34
CA GLY A 73 -3.85 3.80 -14.81
C GLY A 73 -4.53 4.67 -13.75
N TRP A 74 -3.75 5.25 -12.83
CA TRP A 74 -4.29 6.18 -11.82
C TRP A 74 -4.85 7.45 -12.45
N ARG A 75 -4.12 8.06 -13.40
CA ARG A 75 -4.59 9.25 -14.12
C ARG A 75 -5.89 8.96 -14.87
N ARG A 76 -5.95 7.87 -15.62
CA ARG A 76 -7.17 7.45 -16.33
C ARG A 76 -8.33 7.25 -15.37
N PHE A 77 -8.10 6.56 -14.25
CA PHE A 77 -9.10 6.36 -13.22
C PHE A 77 -9.61 7.69 -12.66
N CYS A 78 -8.73 8.64 -12.34
CA CYS A 78 -9.12 9.97 -11.87
C CYS A 78 -9.90 10.78 -12.91
N THR A 79 -9.53 10.68 -14.19
CA THR A 79 -10.21 11.38 -15.29
C THR A 79 -11.57 10.77 -15.62
N SER A 80 -11.77 9.47 -15.39
CA SER A 80 -13.03 8.76 -15.67
C SER A 80 -14.03 8.79 -14.50
N ILE A 81 -13.83 9.64 -13.50
CA ILE A 81 -14.73 9.71 -12.34
C ILE A 81 -15.97 10.50 -12.72
N GLU A 82 -17.09 9.80 -12.82
CA GLU A 82 -18.39 10.42 -13.14
C GLU A 82 -19.38 10.29 -11.98
N SER A 83 -19.11 9.41 -11.00
CA SER A 83 -20.02 9.16 -9.87
C SER A 83 -19.48 9.67 -8.54
N THR A 84 -20.40 10.16 -7.70
CA THR A 84 -20.14 10.59 -6.32
C THR A 84 -19.49 9.49 -5.48
N ASN A 85 -19.89 8.23 -5.69
CA ASN A 85 -19.31 7.07 -5.01
C ASN A 85 -17.83 6.84 -5.39
N GLN A 86 -17.45 7.07 -6.64
CA GLN A 86 -16.05 6.96 -7.08
C GLN A 86 -15.20 8.13 -6.52
N ALA A 87 -15.75 9.36 -6.57
CA ALA A 87 -15.12 10.54 -5.99
C ALA A 87 -14.89 10.39 -4.47
N ALA A 88 -15.88 9.87 -3.73
CA ALA A 88 -15.77 9.63 -2.29
C ALA A 88 -14.65 8.62 -1.95
N LYS A 89 -14.45 7.59 -2.78
CA LYS A 89 -13.32 6.65 -2.61
C LYS A 89 -11.98 7.35 -2.77
N VAL A 90 -11.84 8.21 -3.77
CA VAL A 90 -10.61 9.00 -3.97
C VAL A 90 -10.38 9.92 -2.80
N LYS A 91 -11.41 10.66 -2.36
CA LYS A 91 -11.35 11.48 -1.14
C LYS A 91 -10.83 10.65 0.03
N ASN A 92 -11.40 9.48 0.29
CA ASN A 92 -10.97 8.64 1.42
C ASN A 92 -9.53 8.14 1.30
N ILE A 93 -9.03 7.88 0.09
CA ILE A 93 -7.63 7.50 -0.14
C ILE A 93 -6.69 8.69 0.14
N LEU A 94 -7.06 9.89 -0.33
CA LEU A 94 -6.26 11.10 -0.20
C LEU A 94 -6.32 11.72 1.20
N SER A 95 -7.49 11.69 1.84
CA SER A 95 -7.77 12.19 3.19
C SER A 95 -7.36 11.20 4.29
N ARG A 96 -6.78 10.05 3.93
CA ARG A 96 -6.25 9.12 4.91
C ARG A 96 -4.97 9.71 5.50
N ASP A 97 -5.15 10.46 6.58
CA ASP A 97 -4.04 11.00 7.35
C ASP A 97 -3.18 9.84 7.90
N PRO A 98 -1.85 9.84 7.66
CA PRO A 98 -0.95 8.92 8.34
C PRO A 98 -0.90 9.15 9.86
N GLU A 99 -1.19 10.36 10.33
CA GLU A 99 -1.40 10.69 11.74
C GLU A 99 -2.88 10.44 12.04
N ARG A 100 -3.25 9.17 12.20
CA ARG A 100 -4.54 8.85 12.84
C ARG A 100 -4.49 9.39 14.25
N ASP A 101 -5.00 10.60 14.43
CA ASP A 101 -5.28 11.19 15.72
C ASP A 101 -6.22 10.24 16.47
N LEU A 102 -5.80 9.80 17.65
CA LEU A 102 -6.61 8.96 18.54
C LEU A 102 -7.77 9.76 19.13
N GLY A 103 -7.77 11.08 18.91
CA GLY A 103 -8.70 12.02 19.52
C GLY A 103 -8.47 12.11 21.02
N TRP A 104 -9.39 12.79 21.70
CA TRP A 104 -9.35 12.92 23.15
C TRP A 104 -10.06 11.75 23.82
N LEU A 105 -9.34 11.03 24.68
CA LEU A 105 -9.87 9.91 25.44
C LEU A 105 -10.45 10.39 26.77
N LYS A 106 -11.52 9.74 27.23
CA LYS A 106 -12.12 10.03 28.53
C LYS A 106 -11.35 9.33 29.64
N LYS A 107 -10.94 10.10 30.64
CA LYS A 107 -10.27 9.62 31.85
C LYS A 107 -11.30 9.07 32.85
N SER A 108 -10.81 8.35 33.86
CA SER A 108 -11.65 7.82 34.95
C SER A 108 -12.32 8.91 35.80
N ASP A 109 -11.76 10.11 35.81
CA ASP A 109 -12.32 11.30 36.47
C ASP A 109 -13.48 11.96 35.68
N GLY A 110 -13.82 11.41 34.52
CA GLY A 110 -14.86 11.93 33.64
C GLY A 110 -14.42 13.07 32.71
N THR A 111 -13.20 13.58 32.87
CA THR A 111 -12.62 14.61 31.99
C THR A 111 -11.91 13.99 30.79
N TYR A 112 -11.57 14.80 29.78
CA TYR A 112 -10.92 14.33 28.55
C TYR A 112 -9.42 14.65 28.55
N THR A 113 -8.64 13.84 27.84
CA THR A 113 -7.23 14.14 27.55
C THR A 113 -7.13 15.36 26.63
N LYS A 114 -6.08 16.16 26.78
CA LYS A 114 -5.89 17.42 26.05
C LYS A 114 -4.67 17.40 25.12
N SER A 115 -3.89 16.32 25.17
CA SER A 115 -2.72 16.13 24.31
C SER A 115 -2.54 14.67 23.91
N ASP A 116 -1.87 14.45 22.78
CA ASP A 116 -1.54 13.11 22.28
C ASP A 116 -0.69 12.32 23.28
N THR A 117 0.21 13.01 24.00
CA THR A 117 1.03 12.41 25.05
C THR A 117 0.17 11.90 26.19
N GLU A 118 -0.76 12.73 26.69
CA GLU A 118 -1.67 12.33 27.77
C GLU A 118 -2.56 11.15 27.32
N THR A 119 -3.01 11.17 26.07
CA THR A 119 -3.79 10.10 25.44
C THR A 119 -3.01 8.78 25.38
N CYS A 120 -1.74 8.83 24.95
CA CYS A 120 -0.87 7.66 24.91
C CYS A 120 -0.56 7.13 26.31
N GLU A 121 -0.30 8.02 27.28
CA GLU A 121 -0.04 7.63 28.67
C GLU A 121 -1.25 6.95 29.31
N LEU A 122 -2.45 7.48 29.05
CA LEU A 122 -3.68 6.89 29.54
C LEU A 122 -3.85 5.46 28.98
N LEU A 123 -3.66 5.27 27.67
CA LEU A 123 -3.72 3.95 27.04
C LEU A 123 -2.71 2.96 27.64
N LEU A 124 -1.47 3.42 27.83
CA LEU A 124 -0.41 2.59 28.41
C LEU A 124 -0.75 2.18 29.84
N LYS A 125 -1.22 3.11 30.68
CA LYS A 125 -1.61 2.82 32.06
C LYS A 125 -2.80 1.87 32.15
N THR A 126 -3.80 2.04 31.29
CA THR A 126 -5.02 1.21 31.32
C THR A 126 -4.77 -0.21 30.84
N HIS A 127 -4.00 -0.40 29.77
CA HIS A 127 -3.82 -1.72 29.15
C HIS A 127 -2.56 -2.47 29.61
N PHE A 128 -1.56 -1.77 30.17
CA PHE A 128 -0.30 -2.36 30.62
C PHE A 128 0.03 -1.93 32.06
N PRO A 129 -0.68 -2.48 33.06
CA PRO A 129 -0.43 -2.17 34.46
C PRO A 129 1.02 -2.54 34.84
N GLY A 130 1.79 -1.56 35.33
CA GLY A 130 3.22 -1.72 35.66
C GLY A 130 4.20 -1.14 34.63
N CYS A 131 3.73 -0.59 33.51
CA CYS A 131 4.59 0.10 32.55
C CYS A 131 5.18 1.40 33.15
N ARG A 132 6.51 1.56 33.09
CA ARG A 132 7.21 2.79 33.51
C ARG A 132 7.56 3.63 32.30
N ILE A 133 6.94 4.80 32.18
CA ILE A 133 7.21 5.75 31.11
C ILE A 133 8.52 6.50 31.44
N THR A 134 9.53 6.37 30.59
CA THR A 134 10.82 7.08 30.75
C THR A 134 10.88 8.29 29.82
N THR A 135 11.00 9.50 30.39
CA THR A 135 11.10 10.75 29.64
C THR A 135 12.53 10.98 29.17
N SER A 136 12.99 10.25 28.15
CA SER A 136 14.27 10.58 27.51
C SER A 136 14.15 11.91 26.73
N ARG A 137 14.84 12.96 27.17
CA ARG A 137 14.99 14.24 26.44
C ARG A 137 15.95 14.06 25.25
N GLY A 138 15.61 13.17 24.33
CA GLY A 138 16.33 12.99 23.08
C GLY A 138 15.74 13.87 21.99
N THR A 139 16.47 14.89 21.55
CA THR A 139 16.15 15.74 20.41
C THR A 139 16.00 14.90 19.14
N ARG A 140 14.81 14.33 18.91
CA ARG A 140 14.50 13.61 17.67
C ARG A 140 14.17 14.66 16.62
N ARG A 141 15.17 15.03 15.82
CA ARG A 141 14.96 15.69 14.51
C ARG A 141 13.82 14.95 13.80
N ARG A 142 12.69 15.63 13.60
CA ARG A 142 11.57 15.15 12.78
C ARG A 142 12.10 14.88 11.38
N ARG A 143 12.49 13.63 11.10
CA ARG A 143 12.73 13.19 9.73
C ARG A 143 11.34 13.01 9.14
N VAL A 144 10.90 13.98 8.34
CA VAL A 144 9.77 13.81 7.43
C VAL A 144 10.17 12.69 6.48
N ALA A 145 9.76 11.47 6.81
CA ALA A 145 9.91 10.35 5.92
C ALA A 145 8.90 10.56 4.80
N HIS A 146 9.32 11.20 3.71
CA HIS A 146 8.67 11.02 2.43
C HIS A 146 8.76 9.53 2.12
N ARG A 147 7.73 8.76 2.47
CA ARG A 147 7.55 7.41 1.95
C ARG A 147 7.25 7.59 0.45
N THR A 148 8.29 7.71 -0.36
CA THR A 148 8.22 7.20 -1.71
C THR A 148 7.76 5.76 -1.56
N GLY A 149 6.54 5.47 -1.98
CA GLY A 149 5.94 4.15 -1.88
C GLY A 149 6.89 3.10 -2.46
N ARG A 150 7.70 2.50 -1.60
CA ARG A 150 8.45 1.28 -1.88
C ARG A 150 7.39 0.20 -1.82
N ILE A 151 6.60 0.11 -2.90
CA ILE A 151 5.73 -1.02 -3.15
C ILE A 151 6.70 -2.19 -3.21
N GLY A 152 6.71 -2.98 -2.15
CA GLY A 152 7.42 -4.24 -2.11
C GLY A 152 7.01 -5.00 -3.37
N LEU A 153 7.97 -5.14 -4.29
CA LEU A 153 7.92 -6.23 -5.24
C LEU A 153 8.09 -7.46 -4.34
N GLN A 154 6.98 -8.06 -3.94
CA GLN A 154 7.00 -9.47 -3.58
C GLN A 154 7.74 -10.15 -4.72
N LEU A 155 8.90 -10.67 -4.38
CA LEU A 155 9.75 -11.47 -5.24
C LEU A 155 8.93 -12.68 -5.66
N ILE A 156 8.19 -12.53 -6.76
CA ILE A 156 7.63 -13.68 -7.46
C ILE A 156 8.85 -14.38 -8.06
N GLY A 157 9.11 -15.59 -7.56
CA GLY A 157 10.25 -16.49 -7.81
C GLY A 157 11.10 -16.21 -9.04
N TRP A 158 12.42 -16.15 -8.79
CA TRP A 158 13.49 -15.98 -9.77
C TRP A 158 13.59 -17.07 -10.82
#